data_AF-A0A8I3AQV5-F1
#
_entry.id   AF-A0A8I3AQV5-F1
#
_cell.length_a   1.000
_cell.length_b   1.000
_cell.length_c   1.000
_cell.angle_alpha   90.00
_cell.angle_beta   90.00
_cell.angle_gamma   90.00
#
_symmetry.space_group_name_H-M   'P 1'
#
loop_
_entity.id
_entity.type
_entity.pdbx_description
1 polymer ?
#
loop_
_entity_poly.entity_id
_entity_poly.type
_entity_poly.pdbx_seq_one_letter_code
_entity_poly.pdbx_strand_id
1 'polypeptide(L)'
;MEDGREAESPRAGLYTHRDKDRVRKYVIRREVQPKGEGKKAYTKAPRIQRLVTPQRLQHKRHRLALKRRQSEKVKDEANEYAQILAKRVAEKKAEKADARKRRASSMRK
;
A
#
# COMPACT_ATOMS: atom_id res chain seq x y z
N MET A 1 -13.71 18.74 -28.45
CA MET A 1 -14.02 19.19 -27.07
C MET A 1 -13.76 18.00 -26.17
N GLU A 2 -12.73 17.87 -25.34
CA GLU A 2 -11.64 18.73 -24.92
C GLU A 2 -10.39 17.85 -24.85
N ASP A 3 -9.32 18.26 -25.53
CA ASP A 3 -8.03 17.62 -25.40
C ASP A 3 -7.47 17.95 -24.01
N GLY A 4 -7.43 16.93 -23.15
CA GLY A 4 -6.84 17.01 -21.81
C GLY A 4 -5.35 17.29 -21.92
N ARG A 5 -5.00 18.58 -21.91
CA ARG A 5 -3.62 19.08 -21.83
C ARG A 5 -2.93 18.46 -20.62
N GLU A 6 -2.07 17.48 -20.88
CA GLU A 6 -1.10 16.99 -19.92
C GLU A 6 -0.27 18.19 -19.44
N ALA A 7 -0.53 18.62 -18.21
CA ALA A 7 0.23 19.68 -17.57
C ALA A 7 1.62 19.14 -17.21
N GLU A 8 2.53 19.10 -18.18
CA GLU A 8 3.95 18.98 -17.92
C GLU A 8 4.41 20.23 -17.17
N SER A 9 4.57 20.10 -15.86
CA SER A 9 5.10 21.16 -15.01
C SER A 9 6.51 21.55 -15.48
N PRO A 10 6.77 22.82 -15.86
CA PRO A 10 8.07 23.25 -16.34
C PRO A 10 9.00 23.41 -15.14
N ARG A 11 9.74 22.36 -14.78
CA ARG A 11 10.79 22.45 -13.76
C ARG A 11 12.13 22.75 -14.44
N ALA A 12 12.64 23.93 -14.13
CA ALA A 12 13.90 24.50 -14.60
C ALA A 12 15.07 23.52 -14.68
N GLY A 13 15.82 23.62 -15.79
CA GLY A 13 17.26 23.43 -15.82
C GLY A 13 17.76 22.05 -16.24
N LEU A 14 17.93 21.90 -17.56
CA LEU A 14 18.99 21.18 -18.29
C LEU A 14 19.21 19.66 -18.06
N TYR A 15 19.21 18.97 -19.20
CA TYR A 15 19.46 17.54 -19.48
C TYR A 15 18.28 16.58 -19.27
N THR A 16 17.43 16.47 -20.30
CA THR A 16 16.62 15.28 -20.55
C THR A 16 17.55 14.12 -20.93
N HIS A 17 17.90 13.28 -19.95
CA HIS A 17 18.72 12.10 -20.20
C HIS A 17 17.84 11.06 -20.90
N ARG A 18 18.27 10.58 -22.07
CA ARG A 18 17.69 9.41 -22.72
C ARG A 18 17.67 8.26 -21.69
N ASP A 19 16.54 7.58 -21.54
CA ASP A 19 16.16 6.72 -20.40
C ASP A 19 17.11 5.57 -19.99
N LYS A 20 18.24 5.41 -20.68
CA LYS A 20 19.24 4.36 -20.45
C LYS A 20 20.40 4.80 -19.55
N ASP A 21 20.62 6.11 -19.38
CA ASP A 21 21.76 6.61 -18.62
C ASP A 21 21.46 6.80 -17.13
N ARG A 22 22.23 6.13 -16.28
CA ARG A 22 22.11 6.26 -14.82
C ARG A 22 22.56 7.66 -14.38
N VAL A 23 21.62 8.45 -13.86
CA VAL A 23 21.83 9.78 -13.22
C VAL A 23 22.98 9.85 -12.20
N ARG A 24 23.42 8.72 -11.62
CA ARG A 24 24.59 8.65 -10.73
C ARG A 24 25.89 9.12 -11.39
N LYS A 25 26.00 9.04 -12.72
CA LYS A 25 27.20 9.42 -13.47
C LYS A 25 27.37 10.94 -13.57
N TYR A 26 26.27 11.68 -13.65
CA TYR A 26 26.23 13.13 -13.90
C TYR A 26 26.13 13.97 -12.63
N VAL A 27 26.29 13.35 -11.45
CA VAL A 27 26.28 14.08 -10.17
C VAL A 27 27.57 14.88 -10.05
N ILE A 28 27.44 16.22 -9.95
CA ILE A 28 28.55 17.14 -9.70
C ILE A 28 29.22 16.76 -8.37
N ARG A 29 30.54 16.61 -8.39
CA ARG A 29 31.37 16.33 -7.21
C ARG A 29 32.16 17.56 -6.82
N ARG A 30 32.29 17.80 -5.52
CA ARG A 30 33.14 18.83 -4.94
C ARG A 30 34.39 18.19 -4.34
N GLU A 31 35.56 18.62 -4.78
CA GLU A 31 36.82 18.28 -4.13
C GLU A 31 36.96 19.09 -2.83
N VAL A 32 37.25 18.40 -1.74
CA VAL A 32 37.47 19.01 -0.43
C VAL A 32 38.93 18.76 -0.07
N GLN A 33 39.72 19.84 -0.05
CA GLN A 33 41.08 19.82 0.46
C GLN A 33 41.03 19.98 1.99
N PRO A 34 41.40 18.95 2.76
CA PRO A 34 41.39 19.03 4.22
C PRO A 34 42.51 19.98 4.71
N LYS A 35 42.19 20.86 5.67
CA LYS A 35 43.14 21.86 6.23
C LYS A 35 44.27 21.27 7.10
N GLY A 36 44.32 19.95 7.27
CA GLY A 36 45.32 19.29 8.14
C GLY A 36 46.44 18.66 7.30
N GLU A 37 47.68 18.90 7.71
CA GLU A 37 48.87 18.34 7.05
C GLU A 37 48.79 16.81 6.97
N GLY A 38 48.97 16.27 5.76
CA GLY A 38 49.00 14.82 5.49
C GLY A 38 47.66 14.17 5.11
N LYS A 39 46.53 14.89 5.06
CA LYS A 39 45.24 14.32 4.67
C LYS A 39 45.01 14.42 3.15
N LYS A 40 44.64 13.29 2.53
CA LYS A 40 44.33 13.23 1.08
C LYS A 40 43.04 13.99 0.76
N ALA A 41 43.04 14.67 -0.39
CA ALA A 41 41.84 15.26 -0.96
C ALA A 41 40.75 14.19 -1.14
N TYR A 42 39.51 14.51 -0.76
CA TYR A 42 38.37 13.63 -1.02
C TYR A 42 37.27 14.36 -1.77
N THR A 43 36.53 13.62 -2.61
CA THR A 43 35.37 14.14 -3.33
C THR A 43 34.08 13.87 -2.54
N LYS A 44 33.22 14.88 -2.44
CA LYS A 44 31.86 14.76 -1.93
C LYS A 44 30.85 14.94 -3.05
N ALA A 45 29.77 14.18 -3.00
CA ALA A 45 28.66 14.27 -3.92
C ALA A 45 27.35 14.50 -3.14
N PRO A 46 26.41 15.29 -3.66
CA PRO A 46 25.08 15.41 -3.06
C PRO A 46 24.31 14.08 -3.15
N ARG A 47 23.46 13.83 -2.15
CA ARG A 47 22.56 12.67 -2.16
C ARG A 47 21.49 12.85 -3.23
N ILE A 48 21.30 11.83 -4.07
CA ILE A 48 20.22 11.81 -5.06
C ILE A 48 18.91 11.40 -4.37
N GLN A 49 17.93 12.30 -4.32
CA GLN A 49 16.70 12.08 -3.56
C GLN A 49 15.67 11.20 -4.27
N ARG A 50 15.50 11.34 -5.59
CA ARG A 50 14.44 10.69 -6.37
C ARG A 50 14.94 9.52 -7.22
N LEU A 51 16.07 8.95 -6.84
CA LEU A 51 16.60 7.76 -7.50
C LEU A 51 15.68 6.55 -7.24
N VAL A 52 15.31 5.83 -8.29
CA VAL A 52 14.63 4.54 -8.15
C VAL A 52 15.68 3.51 -7.71
N THR A 53 15.57 3.06 -6.46
CA THR A 53 16.44 2.01 -5.90
C THR A 53 15.70 0.66 -5.85
N PRO A 54 16.41 -0.48 -5.90
CA PRO A 54 15.79 -1.80 -5.72
C PRO A 54 14.99 -1.89 -4.41
N GLN A 55 15.50 -1.28 -3.34
CA GLN A 55 14.79 -1.18 -2.06
C GLN A 55 13.46 -0.41 -2.19
N ARG A 56 13.43 0.70 -2.94
CA ARG A 56 12.18 1.44 -3.21
C ARG A 56 11.17 0.57 -3.97
N LEU A 57 11.62 -0.25 -4.93
CA LEU A 57 10.77 -1.21 -5.64
C LEU A 57 10.27 -2.31 -4.69
N GLN A 58 11.13 -2.83 -3.82
CA GLN A 58 10.77 -3.82 -2.81
C GLN A 58 9.73 -3.28 -1.82
N HIS A 59 9.93 -2.07 -1.27
CA HIS A 59 8.95 -1.43 -0.39
C HIS A 59 7.60 -1.21 -1.09
N LYS A 60 7.61 -0.86 -2.38
CA LYS A 60 6.38 -0.75 -3.18
C LYS A 60 5.68 -2.11 -3.29
N ARG A 61 6.40 -3.18 -3.62
CA ARG A 61 5.87 -4.56 -3.69
C ARG A 61 5.32 -5.02 -2.35
N HIS A 62 6.06 -4.83 -1.27
CA HIS A 62 5.67 -5.20 0.09
C HIS A 62 4.36 -4.51 0.51
N ARG A 63 4.24 -3.20 0.28
CA ARG A 63 2.99 -2.46 0.57
C ARG A 63 1.78 -3.01 -0.19
N LEU A 64 1.96 -3.43 -1.45
CA LEU A 64 0.88 -4.05 -2.22
C LEU A 64 0.51 -5.43 -1.67
N ALA A 65 1.50 -6.23 -1.27
CA ALA A 65 1.27 -7.53 -0.65
C ALA A 65 0.50 -7.42 0.67
N LEU A 66 0.85 -6.45 1.53
CA LEU A 66 0.11 -6.20 2.77
C LEU A 66 -1.35 -5.82 2.52
N LYS A 67 -1.62 -4.97 1.52
CA LYS A 67 -3.00 -4.61 1.15
C LYS A 67 -3.81 -5.82 0.67
N ARG A 68 -3.20 -6.72 -0.11
CA ARG A 68 -3.85 -7.96 -0.57
C ARG A 68 -4.18 -8.87 0.60
N ARG A 69 -3.19 -9.15 1.47
CA ARG A 69 -3.37 -9.96 2.68
C ARG A 69 -4.45 -9.41 3.60
N GLN A 70 -4.52 -8.10 3.77
CA GLN A 70 -5.57 -7.47 4.59
C GLN A 70 -6.96 -7.65 3.96
N SER A 71 -7.07 -7.55 2.63
CA SER A 71 -8.34 -7.74 1.91
C SER A 71 -8.85 -9.18 2.04
N GLU A 72 -7.97 -10.16 1.90
CA GLU A 72 -8.29 -11.58 2.10
C GLU A 72 -8.77 -11.83 3.53
N LYS A 73 -8.01 -11.37 4.53
CA LYS A 73 -8.37 -11.48 5.95
C LYS A 73 -9.76 -10.92 6.25
N VAL A 74 -10.07 -9.71 5.75
CA VAL A 74 -11.37 -9.07 5.99
C VAL A 74 -12.52 -9.85 5.33
N LYS A 75 -12.30 -10.42 4.15
CA LYS A 75 -13.31 -11.27 3.49
C LYS A 75 -13.57 -12.54 4.28
N ASP A 76 -12.52 -13.19 4.76
CA ASP A 76 -12.64 -14.42 5.54
C ASP A 76 -13.37 -14.18 6.86
N GLU A 77 -13.00 -13.12 7.59
CA GLU A 77 -13.67 -12.70 8.83
C GLU A 77 -15.16 -12.36 8.62
N ALA A 78 -15.49 -11.67 7.52
CA ALA A 78 -16.88 -11.36 7.18
C ALA A 78 -17.69 -12.62 6.85
N ASN A 79 -17.10 -13.57 6.14
CA ASN A 79 -17.74 -14.85 5.82
C ASN A 79 -17.98 -15.69 7.08
N GLU A 80 -17.00 -15.76 7.98
CA GLU A 80 -17.12 -16.47 9.26
C GLU A 80 -18.24 -15.85 10.12
N TYR A 81 -18.25 -14.51 10.23
CA TYR A 81 -19.30 -13.82 10.97
C TYR A 81 -20.70 -14.06 10.37
N ALA A 82 -20.82 -14.03 9.04
CA ALA A 82 -22.08 -14.29 8.35
C ALA A 82 -22.61 -15.71 8.62
N GLN A 83 -21.72 -16.72 8.64
CA GLN A 83 -22.09 -18.10 8.98
C GLN A 83 -22.61 -18.22 10.43
N ILE A 84 -21.91 -17.61 11.38
CA ILE A 84 -22.33 -17.60 12.79
C ILE A 84 -23.68 -16.91 12.95
N LEU A 85 -23.87 -15.79 12.26
CA LEU A 85 -25.12 -15.05 12.30
C LEU A 85 -26.29 -15.87 11.74
N ALA A 86 -26.09 -16.51 10.58
CA ALA A 86 -27.09 -17.38 9.97
C ALA A 86 -27.51 -18.52 10.91
N LYS A 87 -26.54 -19.17 11.57
CA LYS A 87 -26.80 -20.22 12.56
C LYS A 87 -27.66 -19.69 13.73
N ARG A 88 -27.28 -18.57 14.33
CA ARG A 88 -28.02 -17.96 15.46
C ARG A 88 -29.43 -17.53 15.08
N VAL A 89 -29.62 -17.01 13.86
CA VAL A 89 -30.94 -16.61 13.36
C VAL A 89 -31.83 -17.84 13.15
N ALA A 90 -31.28 -18.92 12.58
CA ALA A 90 -32.00 -20.17 12.39
C ALA A 90 -32.44 -20.78 13.73
N GLU A 91 -31.54 -20.85 14.71
CA GLU A 91 -31.83 -21.34 16.08
C GLU A 91 -32.95 -20.51 16.74
N LYS A 92 -32.84 -19.17 16.74
CA LYS A 92 -33.90 -18.30 17.30
C LYS A 92 -35.23 -18.44 16.57
N LYS A 93 -35.21 -18.66 15.26
CA LYS A 93 -36.44 -18.87 14.47
C LYS A 93 -37.10 -20.20 14.84
N ALA A 94 -36.31 -21.26 15.00
CA ALA A 94 -36.79 -22.57 15.44
C ALA A 94 -37.40 -22.50 16.86
N GLU A 95 -36.71 -21.86 17.80
CA GLU A 95 -37.20 -21.67 19.17
C GLU A 95 -38.55 -20.92 19.19
N LYS A 96 -38.66 -19.82 18.43
CA LYS A 96 -39.93 -19.07 18.31
C LYS A 96 -41.04 -19.91 17.67
N ALA A 97 -40.72 -20.74 16.67
CA ALA A 97 -41.69 -21.61 16.03
C ALA A 97 -42.21 -22.68 17.00
N ASP A 98 -41.32 -23.28 17.81
CA ASP A 98 -41.70 -24.28 18.80
C ASP A 98 -42.51 -23.67 19.95
N ALA A 99 -42.14 -22.48 20.43
CA ALA A 99 -42.93 -21.75 21.41
C ALA A 99 -44.36 -21.44 20.89
N ARG A 100 -44.49 -21.05 19.61
CA ARG A 100 -45.79 -20.83 18.97
C ARG A 100 -46.61 -22.12 18.88
N LYS A 101 -45.99 -23.23 18.48
CA LYS A 101 -46.66 -24.56 18.44
C LYS A 101 -47.18 -24.98 19.81
N ARG A 102 -46.35 -24.88 20.86
CA ARG A 102 -46.74 -25.19 22.24
C ARG A 102 -47.94 -24.36 22.71
N ARG A 103 -47.94 -23.06 22.41
CA ARG A 103 -49.06 -22.15 22.75
C ARG A 103 -50.34 -22.49 21.98
N ALA A 104 -50.22 -22.85 20.71
CA ALA A 104 -51.36 -23.27 19.90
C ALA A 104 -51.96 -24.60 20.42
N SER A 105 -51.12 -25.56 20.84
CA SER A 105 -51.61 -26.82 21.44
C SER A 105 -52.26 -26.63 22.80
N SER A 106 -51.79 -25.65 23.61
CA SER A 106 -52.38 -25.40 24.93
C SER A 106 -53.72 -24.67 24.89
N MET A 107 -54.02 -23.94 23.80
CA MET A 107 -55.31 -23.24 23.62
C MET A 107 -56.39 -24.08 22.95
N ARG A 108 -56.08 -25.32 22.53
CA ARG A 108 -56.99 -26.19 21.77
C ARG A 108 -57.61 -27.31 22.64
N LYS A 109 -57.67 -27.08 23.95
CA LYS A 109 -58.27 -27.94 24.97
C LYS A 109 -59.39 -27.16 25.64
#